data_AF-Q0FKF7-F1
#
_entry.id   AF-Q0FKF7-F1
#
_cell.length_a   1.000
_cell.length_b   1.000
_cell.length_c   1.000
_cell.angle_alpha   90.00
_cell.angle_beta   90.00
_cell.angle_gamma   90.00
#
_symmetry.space_group_name_H-M   'P 1'
#
loop_
_entity.id
_entity.type
_entity.pdbx_description
1 polymer ?
#
loop_
_entity_poly.entity_id
_entity_poly.type
_entity_poly.pdbx_seq_one_letter_code
_entity_poly.pdbx_strand_id
1 'polypeptide(L)'
;MKDCDLIMKGGITSGVVYPYAITALARSYRLRSIGGSSAGAIAAALAAAAEYRRQSSPQKDDMGGFDEIEKIAGELAEDLGKLLQPAPPFAGLFKLLLAAVSDPAGGRSKIRGLLSAATGLWKRPILLGAGTALAGLIAAAVLCDLGWLFFGALFGLVLTVGLIALDLRRLVVRDLPANRFGLLPGTTQPGGEGPGLTDWLADKIDIVAGNLGADGKPGPPLTVGALDERNIELAAMTTDLTSKRPFQLPLRSGHHFFSAQEFEALFPPRIMAYLIGEATPFDASAAGGPTDLYPMRIEEDFPLLLVARLSLSFPGLIQAVPLWRKDYELKTPAGENGLWCRCLFSDGGISSNLPIHLFDAWLPRRPTFAISLASWDPKRHGRERVHLPRQSGQSTDLPTQELGGLGAFLSSVLNTAKDWQDTLQTALPGFAERTVEIRLDEAKEGGLNLSMSKDTIESLIGLGRQAGRMLVDEFDFEENRWRRAMSLMGEIESNLEGFARAYREAPVGTDAMPYETLLTEYDQATIKNASKRWRREVLAPFADRLAEIGEEVATARAAGEKKTVQEGPRPGQDASLRLLADADRRPKSRSGAAKEGSA
;
A
#
# COMPACT_ATOMS: atom_id res chain seq x y z
N MET A 1 13.97 -22.04 -15.59
CA MET A 1 14.02 -21.04 -14.49
C MET A 1 12.97 -21.45 -13.46
N LYS A 2 13.21 -21.23 -12.16
CA LYS A 2 12.22 -21.54 -11.10
C LYS A 2 11.13 -20.46 -11.09
N ASP A 3 9.99 -20.70 -10.47
CA ASP A 3 8.94 -19.69 -10.29
C ASP A 3 9.00 -19.12 -8.87
N CYS A 4 8.67 -17.83 -8.69
CA CYS A 4 8.46 -17.24 -7.37
C CYS A 4 7.39 -16.14 -7.40
N ASP A 5 6.86 -15.84 -6.23
CA ASP A 5 6.05 -14.65 -5.98
C ASP A 5 6.89 -13.61 -5.24
N LEU A 6 6.55 -12.32 -5.37
CA LEU A 6 7.30 -11.20 -4.80
C LEU A 6 6.37 -10.15 -4.21
N ILE A 7 6.59 -9.79 -2.95
CA ILE A 7 5.83 -8.76 -2.24
C ILE A 7 6.78 -7.71 -1.68
N MET A 8 6.46 -6.44 -1.91
CA MET A 8 7.31 -5.31 -1.52
C MET A 8 6.57 -4.37 -0.58
N LYS A 9 7.21 -4.03 0.55
CA LYS A 9 6.64 -3.11 1.55
C LYS A 9 6.47 -1.70 0.99
N GLY A 10 5.53 -0.94 1.53
CA GLY A 10 5.47 0.50 1.32
C GLY A 10 6.56 1.26 2.07
N GLY A 11 6.88 2.47 1.60
CA GLY A 11 7.85 3.35 2.25
C GLY A 11 8.31 4.46 1.30
N ILE A 12 8.53 5.67 1.80
CA ILE A 12 8.86 6.81 0.94
C ILE A 12 10.26 6.64 0.30
N THR A 13 11.22 6.05 1.01
CA THR A 13 12.60 5.83 0.54
C THR A 13 12.81 4.48 -0.17
N SER A 14 11.74 3.70 -0.39
CA SER A 14 11.83 2.33 -0.88
C SER A 14 12.04 2.21 -2.39
N GLY A 15 11.65 3.24 -3.16
CA GLY A 15 11.66 3.22 -4.63
C GLY A 15 13.04 3.01 -5.26
N VAL A 16 14.12 3.36 -4.55
CA VAL A 16 15.51 3.20 -5.04
C VAL A 16 16.09 1.81 -4.73
N VAL A 17 15.54 1.12 -3.71
CA VAL A 17 16.08 -0.16 -3.22
C VAL A 17 15.58 -1.34 -4.05
N TYR A 18 14.31 -1.34 -4.42
CA TYR A 18 13.67 -2.49 -5.09
C TYR A 18 14.24 -2.85 -6.46
N PRO A 19 14.62 -1.92 -7.35
CA PRO A 19 15.06 -2.24 -8.71
C PRO A 19 16.10 -3.36 -8.80
N TYR A 20 17.19 -3.25 -8.04
CA TYR A 20 18.27 -4.24 -8.08
C TYR A 20 17.93 -5.54 -7.37
N ALA A 21 17.05 -5.50 -6.36
CA ALA A 21 16.54 -6.72 -5.72
C ALA A 21 15.65 -7.51 -6.69
N ILE A 22 14.76 -6.82 -7.41
CA ILE A 22 13.89 -7.39 -8.45
C ILE A 22 14.74 -8.05 -9.53
N THR A 23 15.73 -7.33 -10.08
CA THR A 23 16.56 -7.87 -11.16
C THR A 23 17.42 -9.05 -10.70
N ALA A 24 17.94 -9.03 -9.47
CA ALA A 24 18.66 -10.17 -8.91
C ALA A 24 17.76 -11.42 -8.81
N LEU A 25 16.52 -11.26 -8.32
CA LEU A 25 15.53 -12.35 -8.30
C LEU A 25 15.17 -12.81 -9.70
N ALA A 26 14.90 -11.89 -10.63
CA ALA A 26 14.48 -12.20 -11.99
C ALA A 26 15.52 -13.01 -12.78
N ARG A 27 16.81 -12.91 -12.45
CA ARG A 27 17.86 -13.74 -13.07
C ARG A 27 17.73 -15.23 -12.71
N SER A 28 17.14 -15.55 -11.57
CA SER A 28 16.99 -16.93 -11.08
C SER A 28 15.55 -17.43 -11.11
N TYR A 29 14.58 -16.52 -11.08
CA TYR A 29 13.15 -16.79 -10.96
C TYR A 29 12.29 -16.10 -12.03
N ARG A 30 11.22 -16.78 -12.44
CA ARG A 30 10.05 -16.21 -13.13
C ARG A 30 9.11 -15.65 -12.08
N LEU A 31 8.82 -14.34 -12.17
CA LEU A 31 7.88 -13.70 -11.27
C LEU A 31 6.47 -14.08 -11.69
N ARG A 32 5.68 -14.66 -10.78
CA ARG A 32 4.31 -15.11 -11.03
C ARG A 32 3.30 -14.17 -10.39
N SER A 33 3.28 -14.08 -9.07
CA SER A 33 2.44 -13.12 -8.37
C SER A 33 3.30 -12.01 -7.77
N ILE A 34 3.03 -10.77 -8.14
CA ILE A 34 3.83 -9.59 -7.78
C ILE A 34 2.95 -8.57 -7.10
N GLY A 35 3.39 -8.01 -5.98
CA GLY A 35 2.55 -7.08 -5.24
C GLY A 35 3.27 -6.19 -4.25
N GLY A 36 2.51 -5.28 -3.67
CA GLY A 36 3.01 -4.34 -2.69
C GLY A 36 2.01 -3.28 -2.30
N SER A 37 2.47 -2.31 -1.51
CA SER A 37 1.70 -1.12 -1.15
C SER A 37 2.54 0.14 -1.37
N SER A 38 1.90 1.28 -1.63
CA SER A 38 2.60 2.57 -1.79
C SER A 38 3.71 2.50 -2.86
N ALA A 39 4.93 2.92 -2.55
CA ALA A 39 6.09 2.78 -3.44
C ALA A 39 6.44 1.31 -3.78
N GLY A 40 6.09 0.34 -2.92
CA GLY A 40 6.18 -1.08 -3.26
C GLY A 40 5.21 -1.48 -4.38
N ALA A 41 4.05 -0.82 -4.50
CA ALA A 41 3.12 -1.04 -5.60
C ALA A 41 3.63 -0.46 -6.93
N ILE A 42 4.41 0.64 -6.90
CA ILE A 42 5.14 1.12 -8.09
C ILE A 42 6.12 0.06 -8.56
N ALA A 43 6.97 -0.42 -7.64
CA ALA A 43 7.95 -1.45 -7.94
C ALA A 43 7.30 -2.74 -8.45
N ALA A 44 6.13 -3.11 -7.90
CA ALA A 44 5.35 -4.26 -8.35
C ALA A 44 4.82 -4.08 -9.78
N ALA A 45 4.27 -2.91 -10.10
CA ALA A 45 3.77 -2.61 -11.46
C ALA A 45 4.92 -2.62 -12.49
N LEU A 46 6.07 -2.05 -12.16
CA LEU A 46 7.25 -2.07 -13.02
C LEU A 46 7.79 -3.50 -13.20
N ALA A 47 7.90 -4.28 -12.12
CA ALA A 47 8.34 -5.67 -12.18
C ALA A 47 7.40 -6.53 -13.01
N ALA A 48 6.07 -6.32 -12.90
CA ALA A 48 5.07 -7.00 -13.72
C ALA A 48 5.19 -6.63 -15.20
N ALA A 49 5.43 -5.34 -15.51
CA ALA A 49 5.70 -4.89 -16.86
C ALA A 49 6.98 -5.53 -17.44
N ALA A 50 8.07 -5.61 -16.66
CA ALA A 50 9.31 -6.24 -17.10
C ALA A 50 9.15 -7.75 -17.33
N GLU A 51 8.41 -8.43 -16.45
CA GLU A 51 8.08 -9.83 -16.60
C GLU A 51 7.20 -10.07 -17.84
N TYR A 52 6.24 -9.18 -18.09
CA TYR A 52 5.40 -9.21 -19.29
C TYR A 52 6.24 -9.11 -20.56
N ARG A 53 7.18 -8.15 -20.61
CA ARG A 53 8.11 -8.00 -21.73
C ARG A 53 8.92 -9.29 -21.94
N ARG A 54 9.49 -9.81 -20.85
CA ARG A 54 10.27 -11.04 -20.86
C ARG A 54 9.50 -12.18 -21.48
N GLN A 55 8.26 -12.43 -21.03
CA GLN A 55 7.42 -13.54 -21.50
C GLN A 55 6.76 -13.29 -22.87
N SER A 56 6.68 -12.04 -23.31
CA SER A 56 6.13 -11.66 -24.62
C SER A 56 7.17 -11.69 -25.75
N SER A 57 8.46 -11.67 -25.41
CA SER A 57 9.52 -11.87 -26.40
C SER A 57 9.46 -13.26 -27.05
N PRO A 58 9.89 -13.44 -28.32
CA PRO A 58 9.84 -14.73 -29.00
C PRO A 58 10.59 -15.86 -28.24
N GLN A 59 11.70 -15.52 -27.59
CA GLN A 59 12.49 -16.45 -26.78
C GLN A 59 11.97 -16.60 -25.34
N LYS A 60 10.98 -15.80 -24.94
CA LYS A 60 10.41 -15.72 -23.59
C LYS A 60 11.46 -15.48 -22.51
N ASP A 61 12.51 -14.71 -22.83
CA ASP A 61 13.66 -14.47 -21.93
C ASP A 61 14.29 -13.08 -22.10
N ASP A 62 13.58 -12.11 -22.69
CA ASP A 62 14.07 -10.72 -22.80
C ASP A 62 14.21 -10.07 -21.40
N MET A 63 15.45 -9.80 -20.99
CA MET A 63 15.77 -9.13 -19.74
C MET A 63 15.78 -7.59 -19.85
N GLY A 64 15.56 -7.03 -21.04
CA GLY A 64 15.63 -5.59 -21.27
C GLY A 64 14.65 -4.77 -20.43
N GLY A 65 13.49 -5.33 -20.06
CA GLY A 65 12.57 -4.69 -19.10
C GLY A 65 13.18 -4.55 -17.70
N PHE A 66 13.91 -5.57 -17.24
CA PHE A 66 14.62 -5.52 -15.95
C PHE A 66 15.85 -4.61 -16.00
N ASP A 67 16.52 -4.52 -17.14
CA ASP A 67 17.60 -3.55 -17.35
C ASP A 67 17.08 -2.09 -17.30
N GLU A 68 15.88 -1.82 -17.85
CA GLU A 68 15.23 -0.51 -17.71
C GLU A 68 14.84 -0.21 -16.25
N ILE A 69 14.39 -1.21 -15.48
CA ILE A 69 14.13 -1.05 -14.03
C ILE A 69 15.40 -0.61 -13.28
N GLU A 70 16.56 -1.21 -13.58
CA GLU A 70 17.83 -0.80 -12.93
C GLU A 70 18.20 0.66 -13.25
N LYS A 71 17.93 1.13 -14.49
CA LYS A 71 18.15 2.54 -14.87
C LYS A 71 17.21 3.50 -14.13
N ILE A 72 15.97 3.09 -13.90
CA ILE A 72 14.98 3.87 -13.12
C ILE A 72 15.52 4.19 -11.71
N ALA A 73 16.31 3.31 -11.09
CA ALA A 73 16.92 3.61 -9.79
C ALA A 73 17.84 4.85 -9.84
N GLY A 74 18.61 4.98 -10.92
CA GLY A 74 19.47 6.15 -11.16
C GLY A 74 18.68 7.41 -11.50
N GLU A 75 17.60 7.29 -12.28
CA GLU A 75 16.72 8.42 -12.58
C GLU A 75 15.98 8.92 -11.33
N LEU A 76 15.42 8.02 -10.53
CA LEU A 76 14.76 8.39 -9.26
C LEU A 76 15.77 9.03 -8.30
N ALA A 77 17.02 8.59 -8.31
CA ALA A 77 18.07 9.18 -7.51
C ALA A 77 18.40 10.64 -7.88
N GLU A 78 18.42 10.96 -9.18
CA GLU A 78 18.77 12.32 -9.65
C GLU A 78 17.56 13.26 -9.71
N ASP A 79 16.37 12.72 -10.03
CA ASP A 79 15.22 13.51 -10.46
C ASP A 79 13.96 13.35 -9.58
N LEU A 80 13.98 12.60 -8.47
CA LEU A 80 12.78 12.42 -7.62
C LEU A 80 12.20 13.77 -7.15
N GLY A 81 13.04 14.75 -6.83
CA GLY A 81 12.59 16.11 -6.51
C GLY A 81 11.84 16.80 -7.65
N LYS A 82 12.16 16.49 -8.91
CA LYS A 82 11.51 17.05 -10.12
C LYS A 82 10.18 16.35 -10.44
N LEU A 83 10.04 15.08 -10.08
CA LEU A 83 8.77 14.33 -10.21
C LEU A 83 7.71 14.83 -9.22
N LEU A 84 8.14 15.32 -8.06
CA LEU A 84 7.27 15.80 -6.98
C LEU A 84 6.88 17.27 -7.17
N GLN A 85 5.95 17.48 -8.10
CA GLN A 85 5.51 18.82 -8.49
C GLN A 85 4.25 19.25 -7.71
N PRO A 86 4.32 20.26 -6.82
CA PRO A 86 3.18 20.70 -6.04
C PRO A 86 2.20 21.50 -6.89
N ALA A 87 0.90 21.36 -6.57
CA ALA A 87 -0.10 22.25 -7.13
C ALA A 87 0.22 23.71 -6.75
N PRO A 88 -0.07 24.70 -7.62
CA PRO A 88 0.38 26.09 -7.44
C PRO A 88 0.10 26.72 -6.06
N PRO A 89 -1.06 26.49 -5.41
CA PRO A 89 -1.33 27.03 -4.06
C PRO A 89 -0.39 26.49 -2.97
N PHE A 90 0.21 25.31 -3.18
CA PHE A 90 1.01 24.59 -2.18
C PHE A 90 2.50 24.68 -2.44
N ALA A 91 2.95 25.36 -3.50
CA ALA A 91 4.37 25.44 -3.85
C ALA A 91 5.25 26.00 -2.71
N GLY A 92 4.75 27.01 -1.97
CA GLY A 92 5.47 27.56 -0.82
C GLY A 92 5.51 26.61 0.38
N LEU A 93 4.40 25.91 0.67
CA LEU A 93 4.35 24.91 1.74
C LEU A 93 5.25 23.71 1.43
N PHE A 94 5.26 23.26 0.18
CA PHE A 94 6.12 22.18 -0.27
C PHE A 94 7.61 22.54 -0.16
N LYS A 95 8.01 23.76 -0.54
CA LYS A 95 9.39 24.25 -0.33
C LYS A 95 9.77 24.29 1.16
N LEU A 96 8.84 24.66 2.03
CA LEU A 96 9.06 24.65 3.48
C LEU A 96 9.24 23.22 4.01
N LEU A 97 8.43 22.27 3.55
CA LEU A 97 8.56 20.84 3.88
C LEU A 97 9.90 20.28 3.39
N LEU A 98 10.26 20.53 2.14
CA LEU A 98 11.56 20.11 1.60
C LEU A 98 12.73 20.70 2.41
N ALA A 99 12.67 21.97 2.79
CA ALA A 99 13.70 22.60 3.63
C ALA A 99 13.77 22.02 5.06
N ALA A 100 12.64 21.55 5.59
CA ALA A 100 12.58 20.90 6.90
C ALA A 100 13.20 19.51 6.90
N VAL A 101 13.01 18.77 5.79
CA VAL A 101 13.44 17.37 5.69
C VAL A 101 14.82 17.19 5.04
N SER A 102 15.25 18.12 4.19
CA SER A 102 16.60 18.06 3.59
C SER A 102 17.69 18.08 4.67
N ASP A 103 18.75 17.29 4.45
CA ASP A 103 19.95 17.28 5.28
C ASP A 103 20.96 18.32 4.76
N PRO A 104 21.16 19.46 5.45
CA PRO A 104 22.15 20.44 5.02
C PRO A 104 23.52 20.12 5.62
N ALA A 105 24.58 20.54 4.93
CA ALA A 105 25.97 20.49 5.38
C ALA A 105 26.28 21.29 6.69
N GLY A 106 25.27 21.70 7.47
CA GLY A 106 25.38 22.34 8.79
C GLY A 106 24.09 23.00 9.28
N GLY A 107 23.89 23.07 10.61
CA GLY A 107 22.65 23.58 11.24
C GLY A 107 22.26 25.03 10.91
N ARG A 108 23.25 25.92 10.68
CA ARG A 108 23.00 27.31 10.26
C ARG A 108 22.41 27.41 8.84
N SER A 109 22.78 26.48 7.95
CA SER A 109 22.25 26.41 6.59
C SER A 109 20.77 25.97 6.60
N LYS A 110 20.40 25.04 7.49
CA LYS A 110 19.00 24.62 7.70
C LYS A 110 18.10 25.77 8.11
N ILE A 111 18.52 26.53 9.12
CA ILE A 111 17.76 27.68 9.64
C ILE A 111 17.57 28.73 8.54
N ARG A 112 18.63 29.02 7.76
CA ARG A 112 18.54 29.95 6.63
C ARG A 112 17.58 29.43 5.55
N GLY A 113 17.64 28.14 5.22
CA GLY A 113 16.72 27.50 4.27
C GLY A 113 15.26 27.63 4.72
N LEU A 114 14.97 27.25 5.97
CA LEU A 114 13.63 27.37 6.57
C LEU A 114 13.13 28.81 6.60
N LEU A 115 13.97 29.77 7.02
CA LEU A 115 13.62 31.20 7.03
C LEU A 115 13.35 31.69 5.60
N SER A 116 14.15 31.28 4.62
CA SER A 116 13.93 31.68 3.22
C SER A 116 12.62 31.12 2.65
N ALA A 117 12.30 29.87 2.96
CA ALA A 117 11.05 29.25 2.52
C ALA A 117 9.84 29.89 3.23
N ALA A 118 9.94 30.12 4.55
CA ALA A 118 8.91 30.76 5.35
C ALA A 118 8.66 32.22 4.90
N THR A 119 9.71 32.99 4.65
CA THR A 119 9.60 34.37 4.15
C THR A 119 9.03 34.43 2.73
N GLY A 120 9.32 33.43 1.89
CA GLY A 120 8.69 33.28 0.58
C GLY A 120 7.19 32.99 0.68
N LEU A 121 6.80 32.03 1.53
CA LEU A 121 5.42 31.60 1.73
C LEU A 121 4.56 32.72 2.35
N TRP A 122 5.04 33.36 3.41
CA TRP A 122 4.31 34.39 4.15
C TRP A 122 4.78 35.82 3.84
N LYS A 123 5.29 36.05 2.62
CA LYS A 123 5.81 37.35 2.17
C LYS A 123 4.80 38.49 2.40
N ARG A 124 3.52 38.26 2.10
CA ARG A 124 2.45 39.26 2.27
C ARG A 124 2.22 39.62 3.74
N PRO A 125 1.93 38.67 4.66
CA PRO A 125 1.88 38.94 6.09
C PRO A 125 3.11 39.68 6.63
N ILE A 126 4.31 39.25 6.25
CA ILE A 126 5.57 39.81 6.74
C ILE A 126 5.75 41.26 6.28
N LEU A 127 5.44 41.58 5.01
CA LEU A 127 5.55 42.95 4.50
C LEU A 127 4.55 43.89 5.17
N LEU A 128 3.34 43.42 5.47
CA LEU A 128 2.33 44.21 6.19
C LEU A 128 2.74 44.47 7.64
N GLY A 129 3.30 43.47 8.32
CA GLY A 129 3.89 43.62 9.66
C GLY A 129 5.09 44.55 9.70
N ALA A 130 6.01 44.41 8.74
CA ALA A 130 7.17 45.28 8.63
C ALA A 130 6.77 46.73 8.31
N GLY A 131 5.77 46.92 7.44
CA GLY A 131 5.23 48.25 7.12
C GLY A 131 4.56 48.92 8.32
N THR A 132 3.83 48.17 9.14
CA THR A 132 3.22 48.68 10.38
C THR A 132 4.25 49.00 11.45
N ALA A 133 5.30 48.19 11.60
CA ALA A 133 6.43 48.50 12.48
C ALA A 133 7.20 49.74 12.02
N LEU A 134 7.44 49.89 10.71
CA LEU A 134 8.08 51.08 10.13
C LEU A 134 7.25 52.34 10.32
N ALA A 135 5.92 52.26 10.16
CA ALA A 135 5.02 53.37 10.45
C ALA A 135 5.10 53.81 11.93
N GLY A 136 5.18 52.86 12.87
CA GLY A 136 5.41 53.14 14.28
C GLY A 136 6.76 53.80 14.57
N LEU A 137 7.84 53.36 13.91
CA LEU A 137 9.16 53.99 14.00
C LEU A 137 9.13 55.44 13.50
N ILE A 138 8.48 55.70 12.35
CA ILE A 138 8.33 57.04 11.80
C ILE A 138 7.52 57.92 12.76
N ALA A 139 6.40 57.40 13.29
CA ALA A 139 5.58 58.12 14.27
C ALA A 139 6.37 58.45 15.56
N ALA A 140 7.18 57.52 16.06
CA ALA A 140 8.03 57.75 17.23
C ALA A 140 9.06 58.86 16.99
N ALA A 141 9.66 58.91 15.80
CA ALA A 141 10.61 59.95 15.42
C ALA A 141 9.95 61.32 15.22
N VAL A 142 8.76 61.37 14.60
CA VAL A 142 8.04 62.63 14.33
C VAL A 142 7.42 63.21 15.59
N LEU A 143 6.87 62.36 16.47
CA LEU A 143 6.17 62.76 17.69
C LEU A 143 7.08 62.80 18.92
N CYS A 144 8.35 62.40 18.78
CA CYS A 144 9.33 62.27 19.86
C CYS A 144 8.84 61.40 21.04
N ASP A 145 8.06 60.35 20.75
CA ASP A 145 7.49 59.45 21.75
C ASP A 145 7.79 57.99 21.42
N LEU A 146 8.60 57.36 22.27
CA LEU A 146 9.02 55.97 22.16
C LEU A 146 7.85 54.97 22.29
N GLY A 147 6.70 55.39 22.83
CA GLY A 147 5.49 54.58 22.90
C GLY A 147 5.00 54.11 21.52
N TRP A 148 5.15 54.95 20.49
CA TRP A 148 4.78 54.61 19.11
C TRP A 148 5.68 53.54 18.49
N LEU A 149 6.95 53.48 18.91
CA LEU A 149 7.87 52.43 18.48
C LEU A 149 7.41 51.07 19.03
N PHE A 150 7.10 51.01 20.32
CA PHE A 150 6.62 49.79 20.97
C PHE A 150 5.25 49.36 20.42
N PHE A 151 4.32 50.31 20.26
CA PHE A 151 3.00 50.04 19.72
C PHE A 151 3.05 49.53 18.28
N GLY A 152 3.83 50.18 17.41
CA GLY A 152 4.00 49.75 16.02
C GLY A 152 4.68 48.38 15.90
N ALA A 153 5.70 48.12 16.71
CA ALA A 153 6.39 46.83 16.73
C ALA A 153 5.46 45.69 17.22
N LEU A 154 4.73 45.91 18.32
CA LEU A 154 3.79 44.94 18.86
C LEU A 154 2.61 44.70 17.90
N PHE A 155 2.02 45.77 17.37
CA PHE A 155 0.91 45.67 16.43
C PHE A 155 1.32 44.99 15.13
N GLY A 156 2.51 45.32 14.60
CA GLY A 156 3.04 44.65 13.41
C GLY A 156 3.33 43.16 13.64
N LEU A 157 3.82 42.78 14.81
CA LEU A 157 4.01 41.38 15.20
C LEU A 157 2.66 40.65 15.29
N VAL A 158 1.68 41.22 16.02
CA VAL A 158 0.34 40.63 16.18
C VAL A 158 -0.36 40.50 14.83
N LEU A 159 -0.26 41.52 13.95
CA LEU A 159 -0.81 41.47 12.60
C LEU A 159 -0.17 40.36 11.77
N THR A 160 1.16 40.24 11.81
CA THR A 160 1.88 39.19 11.08
C THR A 160 1.44 37.80 11.54
N VAL A 161 1.44 37.55 12.85
CA VAL A 161 1.03 36.27 13.44
C VAL A 161 -0.43 35.97 13.13
N GLY A 162 -1.31 36.97 13.26
CA GLY A 162 -2.74 36.84 12.96
C GLY A 162 -3.00 36.47 11.50
N LEU A 163 -2.33 37.13 10.55
CA LEU A 163 -2.45 36.82 9.12
C LEU A 163 -1.89 35.44 8.78
N ILE A 164 -0.74 35.06 9.35
CA ILE A 164 -0.19 33.69 9.19
C ILE A 164 -1.17 32.65 9.73
N ALA A 165 -1.79 32.89 10.89
CA ALA A 165 -2.78 31.99 11.47
C ALA A 165 -4.03 31.86 10.58
N LEU A 166 -4.49 32.96 9.98
CA LEU A 166 -5.62 32.93 9.02
C LEU A 166 -5.26 32.20 7.73
N ASP A 167 -4.06 32.39 7.20
CA ASP A 167 -3.57 31.67 6.02
C ASP A 167 -3.42 30.18 6.30
N LEU A 168 -2.86 29.79 7.44
CA LEU A 168 -2.79 28.40 7.88
C LEU A 168 -4.19 27.78 8.04
N ARG A 169 -5.13 28.53 8.64
CA ARG A 169 -6.52 28.08 8.74
C ARG A 169 -7.15 27.88 7.37
N ARG A 170 -6.94 28.78 6.42
CA ARG A 170 -7.43 28.64 5.03
C ARG A 170 -6.82 27.42 4.35
N LEU A 171 -5.51 27.21 4.50
CA LEU A 171 -4.80 26.07 3.94
C LEU A 171 -5.37 24.74 4.47
N VAL A 172 -5.57 24.63 5.79
CA VAL A 172 -6.04 23.40 6.43
C VAL A 172 -7.54 23.14 6.21
N VAL A 173 -8.38 24.17 6.32
CA VAL A 173 -9.85 24.00 6.33
C VAL A 173 -10.45 24.04 4.93
N ARG A 174 -9.80 24.73 3.98
CA ARG A 174 -10.35 24.93 2.62
C ARG A 174 -9.45 24.32 1.56
N ASP A 175 -8.19 24.72 1.51
CA ASP A 175 -7.35 24.40 0.36
C ASP A 175 -6.96 22.92 0.34
N LEU A 176 -6.58 22.32 1.47
CA LEU A 176 -6.27 20.88 1.57
C LEU A 176 -7.48 20.00 1.21
N PRO A 177 -8.69 20.21 1.76
CA PRO A 177 -9.88 19.46 1.33
C PRO A 177 -10.22 19.64 -0.15
N ALA A 178 -10.12 20.87 -0.67
CA ALA A 178 -10.33 21.14 -2.09
C ALA A 178 -9.31 20.40 -2.98
N ASN A 179 -8.08 20.27 -2.48
CA ASN A 179 -6.98 19.55 -3.13
C ASN A 179 -6.86 18.09 -2.69
N ARG A 180 -7.96 17.48 -2.20
CA ARG A 180 -8.04 16.03 -1.90
C ARG A 180 -6.97 15.57 -0.90
N PHE A 181 -6.67 16.43 0.08
CA PHE A 181 -5.73 16.18 1.17
C PHE A 181 -4.29 15.83 0.73
N GLY A 182 -3.87 16.27 -0.45
CA GLY A 182 -2.49 16.14 -0.93
C GLY A 182 -1.95 17.43 -1.52
N LEU A 183 -0.62 17.56 -1.61
CA LEU A 183 0.06 18.73 -2.20
C LEU A 183 0.37 18.51 -3.68
N LEU A 184 0.65 17.26 -4.05
CA LEU A 184 1.12 16.83 -5.36
C LEU A 184 -0.03 16.10 -6.10
N PRO A 185 -0.57 16.63 -7.21
CA PRO A 185 -1.55 15.91 -8.03
C PRO A 185 -0.92 14.69 -8.72
N GLY A 186 0.36 14.80 -9.08
CA GLY A 186 1.12 13.80 -9.82
C GLY A 186 1.18 14.06 -11.34
N THR A 187 0.28 14.88 -11.87
CA THR A 187 0.37 15.40 -13.25
C THR A 187 1.41 16.52 -13.35
N THR A 188 1.97 16.69 -14.55
CA THR A 188 2.94 17.75 -14.85
C THR A 188 2.33 19.13 -14.58
N GLN A 189 2.97 19.92 -13.72
CA GLN A 189 2.50 21.23 -13.30
C GLN A 189 3.16 22.36 -14.12
N PRO A 190 2.50 23.50 -14.29
CA PRO A 190 3.10 24.66 -14.95
C PRO A 190 4.40 25.10 -14.24
N GLY A 191 5.48 25.20 -15.00
CA GLY A 191 6.82 25.53 -14.47
C GLY A 191 7.59 24.34 -13.89
N GLY A 192 7.10 23.11 -14.04
CA GLY A 192 7.84 21.89 -13.74
C GLY A 192 8.97 21.61 -14.74
N GLU A 193 10.10 21.15 -14.23
CA GLU A 193 11.25 20.72 -15.04
C GLU A 193 11.16 19.21 -15.33
N GLY A 194 10.30 18.84 -16.29
CA GLY A 194 10.06 17.46 -16.69
C GLY A 194 8.68 16.91 -16.30
N PRO A 195 8.42 15.62 -16.50
CA PRO A 195 7.12 15.01 -16.22
C PRO A 195 6.81 14.96 -14.72
N GLY A 196 5.54 15.12 -14.37
CA GLY A 196 5.05 14.81 -13.02
C GLY A 196 5.07 13.31 -12.74
N LEU A 197 5.03 12.92 -11.46
CA LEU A 197 5.10 11.53 -11.01
C LEU A 197 4.14 10.56 -11.72
N THR A 198 2.85 10.89 -11.85
CA THR A 198 1.87 10.02 -12.52
C THR A 198 2.15 9.91 -14.01
N ASP A 199 2.55 11.01 -14.66
CA ASP A 199 2.85 11.04 -16.09
C ASP A 199 4.10 10.22 -16.39
N TRP A 200 5.16 10.42 -15.61
CA TRP A 200 6.39 9.63 -15.66
C TRP A 200 6.10 8.15 -15.45
N LEU A 201 5.28 7.80 -14.44
CA LEU A 201 4.96 6.42 -14.13
C LEU A 201 4.16 5.74 -15.25
N ALA A 202 3.21 6.46 -15.86
CA ALA A 202 2.42 5.96 -16.98
C ALA A 202 3.33 5.55 -18.15
N ASP A 203 4.30 6.39 -18.48
CA ASP A 203 5.21 6.13 -19.59
C ASP A 203 6.24 5.06 -19.24
N LYS A 204 6.78 5.06 -18.01
CA LYS A 204 7.76 4.07 -17.59
C LYS A 204 7.21 2.65 -17.56
N ILE A 205 5.96 2.46 -17.13
CA ILE A 205 5.32 1.13 -17.15
C ILE A 205 5.32 0.58 -18.58
N ASP A 206 4.88 1.38 -19.56
CA ASP A 206 4.79 0.94 -20.95
C ASP A 206 6.17 0.80 -21.61
N ILE A 207 7.14 1.65 -21.30
CA ILE A 207 8.54 1.53 -21.75
C ILE A 207 9.17 0.24 -21.24
N VAL A 208 9.04 -0.05 -19.94
CA VAL A 208 9.56 -1.27 -19.31
C VAL A 208 8.90 -2.52 -19.93
N ALA A 209 7.60 -2.45 -20.22
CA ALA A 209 6.86 -3.50 -20.90
C ALA A 209 7.25 -3.71 -22.37
N GLY A 210 7.95 -2.75 -22.99
CA GLY A 210 8.13 -2.70 -24.44
C GLY A 210 6.83 -2.46 -25.20
N ASN A 211 5.81 -1.91 -24.51
CA ASN A 211 4.49 -1.58 -25.06
C ASN A 211 4.53 -0.23 -25.80
N LEU A 212 5.35 -0.18 -26.84
CA LEU A 212 5.63 1.02 -27.64
C LEU A 212 5.01 0.89 -29.03
N GLY A 213 4.45 1.98 -29.52
CA GLY A 213 4.00 2.12 -30.91
C GLY A 213 5.17 2.17 -31.89
N ALA A 214 4.86 2.19 -33.19
CA ALA A 214 5.87 2.24 -34.26
C ALA A 214 6.75 3.51 -34.23
N ASP A 215 6.28 4.57 -33.58
CA ASP A 215 7.01 5.81 -33.35
C ASP A 215 7.90 5.78 -32.09
N GLY A 216 7.97 4.64 -31.40
CA GLY A 216 8.73 4.44 -30.17
C GLY A 216 8.09 5.05 -28.92
N LYS A 217 6.84 5.53 -29.00
CA LYS A 217 6.12 6.12 -27.87
C LYS A 217 5.17 5.11 -27.21
N PRO A 218 4.88 5.25 -25.90
CA PRO A 218 3.87 4.43 -25.23
C PRO A 218 2.51 4.41 -25.96
N GLY A 219 2.01 3.20 -26.22
CA GLY A 219 0.69 2.97 -26.83
C GLY A 219 -0.46 3.05 -25.81
N PRO A 220 -1.62 2.40 -26.06
CA PRO A 220 -2.63 2.19 -25.02
C PRO A 220 -2.00 1.57 -23.76
N PRO A 221 -2.46 1.92 -22.54
CA PRO A 221 -1.82 1.46 -21.33
C PRO A 221 -1.82 -0.06 -21.20
N LEU A 222 -0.72 -0.62 -20.68
CA LEU A 222 -0.69 -2.02 -20.27
C LEU A 222 -1.74 -2.28 -19.18
N THR A 223 -2.56 -3.32 -19.39
CA THR A 223 -3.65 -3.73 -18.50
C THR A 223 -3.33 -5.02 -17.76
N VAL A 224 -4.08 -5.31 -16.69
CA VAL A 224 -3.95 -6.58 -15.96
C VAL A 224 -4.32 -7.77 -16.84
N GLY A 225 -5.29 -7.65 -17.76
CA GLY A 225 -5.65 -8.74 -18.68
C GLY A 225 -4.48 -9.20 -19.55
N ALA A 226 -3.64 -8.27 -20.01
CA ALA A 226 -2.42 -8.62 -20.75
C ALA A 226 -1.39 -9.39 -19.89
N LEU A 227 -1.35 -9.13 -18.57
CA LEU A 227 -0.55 -9.90 -17.62
C LEU A 227 -1.14 -11.30 -17.39
N ASP A 228 -2.47 -11.41 -17.27
CA ASP A 228 -3.19 -12.65 -17.04
C ASP A 228 -2.98 -13.66 -18.18
N GLU A 229 -2.92 -13.20 -19.44
CA GLU A 229 -2.56 -14.02 -20.60
C GLU A 229 -1.16 -14.67 -20.49
N ARG A 230 -0.30 -14.11 -19.65
CA ARG A 230 1.06 -14.60 -19.36
C ARG A 230 1.18 -15.27 -17.99
N ASN A 231 0.07 -15.48 -17.28
CA ASN A 231 0.07 -15.98 -15.89
C ASN A 231 0.95 -15.12 -14.96
N ILE A 232 0.86 -13.80 -15.11
CA ILE A 232 1.47 -12.82 -14.23
C ILE A 232 0.33 -12.14 -13.46
N GLU A 233 0.28 -12.36 -12.15
CA GLU A 233 -0.69 -11.71 -11.27
C GLU A 233 -0.05 -10.47 -10.65
N LEU A 234 -0.74 -9.33 -10.75
CA LEU A 234 -0.36 -8.09 -10.07
C LEU A 234 -1.42 -7.75 -9.03
N ALA A 235 -1.01 -7.57 -7.77
CA ALA A 235 -1.92 -7.13 -6.72
C ALA A 235 -1.33 -6.02 -5.83
N ALA A 236 -2.17 -5.08 -5.41
CA ALA A 236 -1.79 -4.06 -4.44
C ALA A 236 -2.95 -3.74 -3.50
N MET A 237 -2.64 -3.07 -2.39
CA MET A 237 -3.68 -2.52 -1.50
C MET A 237 -3.94 -1.05 -1.80
N THR A 238 -5.16 -0.59 -1.53
CA THR A 238 -5.55 0.82 -1.42
C THR A 238 -6.58 0.97 -0.29
N THR A 239 -6.76 2.17 0.23
CA THR A 239 -7.67 2.43 1.37
C THR A 239 -8.69 3.49 0.99
N ASP A 240 -9.98 3.16 1.07
CA ASP A 240 -11.05 4.15 0.96
C ASP A 240 -11.30 4.78 2.33
N LEU A 241 -10.88 6.04 2.47
CA LEU A 241 -11.02 6.80 3.71
C LEU A 241 -12.48 7.15 4.03
N THR A 242 -13.35 7.21 3.01
CA THR A 242 -14.77 7.53 3.20
C THR A 242 -15.53 6.32 3.74
N SER A 243 -15.29 5.13 3.19
CA SER A 243 -15.92 3.89 3.68
C SER A 243 -15.14 3.18 4.79
N LYS A 244 -13.97 3.71 5.18
CA LYS A 244 -13.11 3.25 6.28
C LYS A 244 -12.67 1.79 6.14
N ARG A 245 -12.28 1.39 4.92
CA ARG A 245 -11.85 0.01 4.64
C ARG A 245 -10.78 -0.09 3.55
N PRO A 246 -9.98 -1.17 3.56
CA PRO A 246 -9.11 -1.51 2.45
C PRO A 246 -9.88 -2.07 1.24
N PHE A 247 -9.25 -1.96 0.07
CA PHE A 247 -9.59 -2.62 -1.17
C PHE A 247 -8.33 -3.24 -1.79
N GLN A 248 -8.48 -4.40 -2.41
CA GLN A 248 -7.45 -4.99 -3.27
C GLN A 248 -7.54 -4.39 -4.68
N LEU A 249 -6.39 -4.12 -5.28
CA LEU A 249 -6.21 -3.73 -6.67
C LEU A 249 -5.66 -4.92 -7.47
N PRO A 250 -6.07 -5.12 -8.74
CA PRO A 250 -7.11 -4.37 -9.46
C PRO A 250 -8.49 -4.52 -8.80
N LEU A 251 -9.33 -3.48 -8.92
CA LEU A 251 -10.69 -3.53 -8.39
C LEU A 251 -11.49 -4.61 -9.13
N ARG A 252 -12.21 -5.49 -8.41
CA ARG A 252 -13.07 -6.53 -9.02
C ARG A 252 -14.55 -6.13 -9.03
N SER A 253 -14.90 -5.13 -8.24
CA SER A 253 -16.27 -4.70 -8.04
C SER A 253 -16.62 -3.48 -8.92
N GLY A 254 -17.57 -3.63 -9.84
CA GLY A 254 -18.00 -2.58 -10.77
C GLY A 254 -18.97 -1.54 -10.19
N HIS A 255 -18.89 -1.23 -8.88
CA HIS A 255 -19.74 -0.22 -8.24
C HIS A 255 -19.07 1.15 -8.05
N HIS A 256 -17.81 1.27 -8.46
CA HIS A 256 -17.09 2.55 -8.46
C HIS A 256 -17.11 3.20 -9.84
N PHE A 257 -17.24 4.51 -9.83
CA PHE A 257 -17.26 5.40 -10.99
C PHE A 257 -16.22 6.49 -10.78
N PHE A 258 -15.78 7.14 -11.85
CA PHE A 258 -14.93 8.32 -11.77
C PHE A 258 -15.56 9.49 -12.53
N SER A 259 -15.35 10.72 -12.06
CA SER A 259 -15.66 11.93 -12.82
C SER A 259 -14.50 12.22 -13.76
N ALA A 260 -14.80 12.44 -15.05
CA ALA A 260 -13.78 12.76 -16.04
C ALA A 260 -13.00 14.03 -15.66
N GLN A 261 -13.70 15.10 -15.27
CA GLN A 261 -13.09 16.35 -14.83
C GLN A 261 -12.14 16.14 -13.65
N GLU A 262 -12.52 15.30 -12.68
CA GLU A 262 -11.65 15.05 -11.52
C GLU A 262 -10.40 14.25 -11.88
N PHE A 263 -10.55 13.26 -12.76
CA PHE A 263 -9.48 12.37 -13.19
C PHE A 263 -8.50 13.03 -14.18
N GLU A 264 -8.96 13.94 -15.05
CA GLU A 264 -8.10 14.73 -15.94
C GLU A 264 -7.06 15.55 -15.16
N ALA A 265 -7.36 15.93 -13.92
CA ALA A 265 -6.41 16.61 -13.04
C ALA A 265 -5.32 15.67 -12.47
N LEU A 266 -5.52 14.35 -12.53
CA LEU A 266 -4.71 13.34 -11.85
C LEU A 266 -3.98 12.37 -12.79
N PHE A 267 -4.46 12.20 -14.03
CA PHE A 267 -3.97 11.22 -14.98
C PHE A 267 -3.68 11.84 -16.35
N PRO A 268 -2.67 11.33 -17.08
CA PRO A 268 -2.31 11.87 -18.39
C PRO A 268 -3.40 11.59 -19.44
N PRO A 269 -3.51 12.44 -20.49
CA PRO A 269 -4.56 12.34 -21.50
C PRO A 269 -4.68 10.96 -22.17
N ARG A 270 -3.56 10.26 -22.37
CA ARG A 270 -3.51 8.90 -22.94
C ARG A 270 -4.28 7.89 -22.10
N ILE A 271 -4.16 7.99 -20.78
CA ILE A 271 -4.85 7.11 -19.83
C ILE A 271 -6.33 7.49 -19.78
N MET A 272 -6.64 8.78 -19.78
CA MET A 272 -8.03 9.25 -19.84
C MET A 272 -8.75 8.77 -21.10
N ALA A 273 -8.08 8.82 -22.26
CA ALA A 273 -8.63 8.31 -23.51
C ALA A 273 -8.96 6.81 -23.43
N TYR A 274 -8.10 6.01 -22.79
CA TYR A 274 -8.36 4.59 -22.54
C TYR A 274 -9.52 4.37 -21.54
N LEU A 275 -9.53 5.11 -20.43
CA LEU A 275 -10.54 4.95 -19.38
C LEU A 275 -11.94 5.31 -19.89
N ILE A 276 -12.07 6.43 -20.61
CA ILE A 276 -13.31 6.87 -21.22
C ILE A 276 -13.68 5.92 -22.39
N GLY A 277 -12.75 5.66 -23.29
CA GLY A 277 -13.00 4.83 -24.48
C GLY A 277 -14.22 5.34 -25.26
N GLU A 278 -15.14 4.42 -25.56
CA GLU A 278 -16.42 4.73 -26.23
C GLU A 278 -17.59 4.90 -25.24
N ALA A 279 -17.33 4.92 -23.93
CA ALA A 279 -18.39 5.02 -22.93
C ALA A 279 -19.05 6.41 -22.96
N THR A 280 -20.35 6.46 -22.64
CA THR A 280 -21.08 7.71 -22.42
C THR A 280 -21.13 8.05 -20.94
N PRO A 281 -21.01 9.33 -20.54
CA PRO A 281 -21.10 9.73 -19.15
C PRO A 281 -22.50 9.48 -18.58
N PHE A 282 -22.52 9.10 -17.30
CA PHE A 282 -23.72 9.01 -16.48
C PHE A 282 -23.92 10.33 -15.72
N ASP A 283 -25.08 10.95 -15.89
CA ASP A 283 -25.48 12.13 -15.14
C ASP A 283 -26.06 11.73 -13.77
N ALA A 284 -25.29 11.98 -12.71
CA ALA A 284 -25.67 11.71 -11.33
C ALA A 284 -26.16 12.96 -10.57
N SER A 285 -26.32 14.12 -11.24
CA SER A 285 -26.65 15.40 -10.60
C SER A 285 -27.95 15.36 -9.79
N ALA A 286 -28.98 14.70 -10.32
CA ALA A 286 -30.26 14.51 -9.63
C ALA A 286 -30.14 13.72 -8.31
N ALA A 287 -29.09 12.91 -8.16
CA ALA A 287 -28.83 12.06 -7.01
C ALA A 287 -27.53 12.44 -6.27
N GLY A 288 -27.12 13.71 -6.35
CA GLY A 288 -26.03 14.29 -5.56
C GLY A 288 -24.61 14.05 -6.09
N GLY A 289 -24.47 13.49 -7.30
CA GLY A 289 -23.18 13.23 -7.94
C GLY A 289 -22.87 14.19 -9.11
N PRO A 290 -21.71 14.03 -9.76
CA PRO A 290 -21.32 14.78 -10.96
C PRO A 290 -22.15 14.40 -12.20
N THR A 291 -22.11 15.25 -13.24
CA THR A 291 -22.79 14.97 -14.53
C THR A 291 -21.95 14.10 -15.47
N ASP A 292 -20.69 13.84 -15.14
CA ASP A 292 -19.67 13.26 -16.00
C ASP A 292 -19.08 11.95 -15.44
N LEU A 293 -19.92 11.11 -14.83
CA LEU A 293 -19.48 9.86 -14.23
C LEU A 293 -19.30 8.74 -15.26
N TYR A 294 -18.15 8.08 -15.23
CA TYR A 294 -17.86 6.90 -16.04
C TYR A 294 -17.60 5.69 -15.15
N PRO A 295 -18.04 4.48 -15.53
CA PRO A 295 -17.73 3.28 -14.76
C PRO A 295 -16.23 3.05 -14.72
N MET A 296 -15.72 2.73 -13.53
CA MET A 296 -14.31 2.39 -13.36
C MET A 296 -14.01 1.07 -14.08
N ARG A 297 -12.86 0.99 -14.77
CA ARG A 297 -12.36 -0.28 -15.31
C ARG A 297 -12.12 -1.26 -14.15
N ILE A 298 -12.34 -2.55 -14.38
CA ILE A 298 -12.19 -3.61 -13.37
C ILE A 298 -11.46 -4.80 -13.97
N GLU A 299 -10.89 -5.64 -13.10
CA GLU A 299 -10.26 -6.93 -13.49
C GLU A 299 -9.31 -6.77 -14.69
N GLU A 300 -9.58 -7.46 -15.80
CA GLU A 300 -8.72 -7.54 -16.99
C GLU A 300 -8.50 -6.18 -17.68
N ASP A 301 -9.47 -5.26 -17.59
CA ASP A 301 -9.38 -3.93 -18.20
C ASP A 301 -8.65 -2.91 -17.32
N PHE A 302 -8.19 -3.31 -16.13
CA PHE A 302 -7.58 -2.40 -15.17
C PHE A 302 -6.14 -2.03 -15.58
N PRO A 303 -5.81 -0.74 -15.82
CA PRO A 303 -4.45 -0.31 -16.14
C PRO A 303 -3.47 -0.52 -14.98
N LEU A 304 -2.24 -0.94 -15.28
CA LEU A 304 -1.16 -1.08 -14.27
C LEU A 304 -0.87 0.24 -13.57
N LEU A 305 -0.96 1.37 -14.28
CA LEU A 305 -0.80 2.70 -13.70
C LEU A 305 -1.78 2.93 -12.54
N LEU A 306 -3.03 2.49 -12.68
CA LEU A 306 -4.04 2.67 -11.64
C LEU A 306 -3.74 1.82 -10.41
N VAL A 307 -3.16 0.62 -10.59
CA VAL A 307 -2.70 -0.21 -9.46
C VAL A 307 -1.70 0.56 -8.62
N ALA A 308 -0.69 1.14 -9.26
CA ALA A 308 0.33 1.92 -8.57
C ALA A 308 -0.24 3.25 -8.02
N ARG A 309 -0.99 4.03 -8.81
CA ARG A 309 -1.45 5.38 -8.42
C ARG A 309 -2.49 5.39 -7.30
N LEU A 310 -3.40 4.40 -7.27
CA LEU A 310 -4.36 4.25 -6.16
C LEU A 310 -3.66 3.77 -4.88
N SER A 311 -2.60 2.96 -5.00
CA SER A 311 -1.83 2.49 -3.84
C SER A 311 -0.85 3.54 -3.29
N LEU A 312 -0.41 4.51 -4.12
CA LEU A 312 0.61 5.55 -3.80
C LEU A 312 0.03 6.89 -3.32
N SER A 313 -1.25 6.96 -2.96
CA SER A 313 -1.90 8.22 -2.58
C SER A 313 -1.58 8.63 -1.13
N PHE A 314 -0.30 8.88 -0.84
CA PHE A 314 0.23 9.15 0.51
C PHE A 314 -0.41 10.40 1.13
N PRO A 315 -1.12 10.27 2.28
CA PRO A 315 -1.82 11.38 2.93
C PRO A 315 -0.93 12.60 3.15
N GLY A 316 -1.42 13.77 2.78
CA GLY A 316 -0.71 15.03 2.98
C GLY A 316 0.41 15.30 1.98
N LEU A 317 0.83 14.33 1.16
CA LEU A 317 1.83 14.53 0.11
C LEU A 317 1.21 14.38 -1.27
N ILE A 318 0.69 13.21 -1.61
CA ILE A 318 0.12 12.90 -2.93
C ILE A 318 -1.40 12.93 -2.82
N GLN A 319 -2.08 13.56 -3.79
CA GLN A 319 -3.54 13.67 -3.78
C GLN A 319 -4.22 12.31 -3.77
N ALA A 320 -5.24 12.18 -2.90
CA ALA A 320 -6.17 11.05 -2.94
C ALA A 320 -6.93 11.02 -4.28
N VAL A 321 -7.24 9.81 -4.75
CA VAL A 321 -7.99 9.61 -5.99
C VAL A 321 -9.49 9.55 -5.65
N PRO A 322 -10.31 10.47 -6.18
CA PRO A 322 -11.74 10.49 -5.91
C PRO A 322 -12.47 9.50 -6.82
N LEU A 323 -13.12 8.51 -6.24
CA LEU A 323 -14.11 7.68 -6.93
C LEU A 323 -15.50 8.01 -6.41
N TRP A 324 -16.53 7.55 -7.11
CA TRP A 324 -17.92 7.76 -6.78
C TRP A 324 -18.65 6.42 -6.72
N ARG A 325 -19.52 6.25 -5.73
CA ARG A 325 -20.41 5.08 -5.63
C ARG A 325 -21.75 5.49 -5.04
N LYS A 326 -22.78 4.69 -5.27
CA LYS A 326 -24.06 4.85 -4.59
C LYS A 326 -23.99 4.31 -3.17
N ASP A 327 -24.43 5.11 -2.21
CA ASP A 327 -24.75 4.66 -0.86
C ASP A 327 -26.27 4.45 -0.76
N TYR A 328 -26.67 3.19 -0.74
CA TYR A 328 -28.09 2.79 -0.69
C TYR A 328 -28.74 2.99 0.68
N GLU A 329 -27.94 3.25 1.73
CA GLU A 329 -28.47 3.61 3.06
C GLU A 329 -28.83 5.10 3.13
N LEU A 330 -28.33 5.90 2.19
CA LEU A 330 -28.62 7.32 2.07
C LEU A 330 -29.72 7.60 1.04
N LYS A 331 -30.55 8.59 1.35
CA LYS A 331 -31.62 9.06 0.47
C LYS A 331 -31.17 10.24 -0.37
N THR A 332 -31.62 10.29 -1.62
CA THR A 332 -31.49 11.43 -2.51
C THR A 332 -32.41 12.58 -2.07
N PRO A 333 -32.23 13.80 -2.59
CA PRO A 333 -33.17 14.91 -2.35
C PRO A 333 -34.62 14.58 -2.76
N ALA A 334 -34.81 13.68 -3.72
CA ALA A 334 -36.12 13.19 -4.16
C ALA A 334 -36.71 12.09 -3.25
N GLY A 335 -35.98 11.65 -2.22
CA GLY A 335 -36.43 10.63 -1.25
C GLY A 335 -36.15 9.18 -1.67
N GLU A 336 -35.48 8.95 -2.80
CA GLU A 336 -35.10 7.62 -3.28
C GLU A 336 -33.80 7.13 -2.60
N ASN A 337 -33.64 5.82 -2.42
CA ASN A 337 -32.39 5.27 -1.88
C ASN A 337 -31.28 5.27 -2.95
N GLY A 338 -30.03 5.54 -2.55
CA GLY A 338 -28.89 5.50 -3.45
C GLY A 338 -28.32 6.88 -3.78
N LEU A 339 -27.91 7.64 -2.76
CA LEU A 339 -27.19 8.89 -2.94
C LEU A 339 -25.79 8.62 -3.50
N TRP A 340 -25.36 9.38 -4.50
CA TRP A 340 -23.98 9.32 -4.96
C TRP A 340 -23.05 9.97 -3.95
N CYS A 341 -22.02 9.24 -3.54
CA CYS A 341 -21.06 9.68 -2.55
C CYS A 341 -19.65 9.58 -3.11
N ARG A 342 -18.85 10.61 -2.82
CA ARG A 342 -17.44 10.68 -3.17
C ARG A 342 -16.61 9.86 -2.18
N CYS A 343 -15.96 8.82 -2.68
CA CYS A 343 -15.02 7.96 -1.97
C CYS A 343 -13.58 8.44 -2.24
N LEU A 344 -12.83 8.73 -1.19
CA LEU A 344 -11.44 9.19 -1.31
C LEU A 344 -10.48 8.01 -1.09
N PHE A 345 -9.91 7.52 -2.18
CA PHE A 345 -8.91 6.44 -2.16
C PHE A 345 -7.53 7.01 -1.87
N SER A 346 -6.89 6.43 -0.85
CA SER A 346 -5.58 6.82 -0.33
C SER A 346 -4.62 5.62 -0.31
N ASP A 347 -3.41 5.84 0.20
CA ASP A 347 -2.31 4.90 0.20
C ASP A 347 -2.68 3.56 0.84
N GLY A 348 -2.37 2.45 0.14
CA GLY A 348 -2.68 1.10 0.62
C GLY A 348 -1.93 0.70 1.87
N GLY A 349 -0.77 1.31 2.07
CA GLY A 349 0.03 1.13 3.26
C GLY A 349 -0.66 1.62 4.52
N ILE A 350 -1.77 2.38 4.45
CA ILE A 350 -2.56 2.75 5.64
C ILE A 350 -3.21 1.52 6.28
N SER A 351 -3.61 0.53 5.49
CA SER A 351 -4.31 -0.66 5.98
C SER A 351 -3.46 -1.92 5.99
N SER A 352 -2.53 -2.08 5.05
CA SER A 352 -1.52 -3.15 5.08
C SER A 352 -0.30 -2.69 4.28
N ASN A 353 0.83 -2.58 4.97
CA ASN A 353 2.07 -2.03 4.44
C ASN A 353 2.89 -3.10 3.72
N LEU A 354 2.84 -4.34 4.21
CA LEU A 354 3.40 -5.51 3.55
C LEU A 354 2.28 -6.55 3.39
N PRO A 355 1.52 -6.52 2.29
CA PRO A 355 0.33 -7.36 2.13
C PRO A 355 0.71 -8.79 1.73
N ILE A 356 1.50 -9.47 2.58
CA ILE A 356 2.09 -10.78 2.31
C ILE A 356 1.04 -11.88 2.13
N HIS A 357 -0.12 -11.68 2.73
CA HIS A 357 -1.27 -12.57 2.67
C HIS A 357 -1.92 -12.64 1.28
N LEU A 358 -1.65 -11.69 0.38
CA LEU A 358 -2.26 -11.68 -0.97
C LEU A 358 -1.88 -12.90 -1.81
N PHE A 359 -0.65 -13.39 -1.66
CA PHE A 359 -0.12 -14.54 -2.40
C PHE A 359 0.23 -15.71 -1.49
N ASP A 360 -0.33 -15.73 -0.29
CA ASP A 360 -0.05 -16.79 0.66
C ASP A 360 -0.99 -17.97 0.48
N ALA A 361 -0.46 -19.18 0.64
CA ALA A 361 -1.22 -20.41 0.54
C ALA A 361 -0.83 -21.35 1.68
N TRP A 362 -1.79 -22.10 2.21
CA TRP A 362 -1.57 -23.09 3.27
C TRP A 362 -0.37 -23.99 3.02
N LEU A 363 -0.28 -24.57 1.82
CA LEU A 363 0.85 -25.36 1.36
C LEU A 363 1.40 -24.74 0.06
N PRO A 364 2.47 -23.92 0.13
CA PRO A 364 2.96 -23.21 -1.03
C PRO A 364 3.61 -24.18 -2.03
N ARG A 365 3.28 -23.99 -3.32
CA ARG A 365 3.89 -24.72 -4.45
C ARG A 365 5.08 -23.99 -5.07
N ARG A 366 5.30 -22.73 -4.70
CA ARG A 366 6.43 -21.89 -5.10
C ARG A 366 6.81 -20.95 -3.94
N PRO A 367 8.05 -20.44 -3.88
CA PRO A 367 8.43 -19.45 -2.88
C PRO A 367 7.71 -18.13 -3.09
N THR A 368 7.30 -17.50 -1.99
CA THR A 368 6.74 -16.15 -1.99
C THR A 368 7.65 -15.26 -1.17
N PHE A 369 8.49 -14.48 -1.84
CA PHE A 369 9.46 -13.61 -1.20
C PHE A 369 8.84 -12.29 -0.78
N ALA A 370 9.30 -11.75 0.34
CA ALA A 370 8.96 -10.42 0.79
C ALA A 370 10.22 -9.57 1.01
N ILE A 371 10.17 -8.31 0.60
CA ILE A 371 11.21 -7.32 0.89
C ILE A 371 10.63 -6.29 1.85
N SER A 372 11.07 -6.35 3.10
CA SER A 372 10.68 -5.45 4.18
C SER A 372 11.72 -4.36 4.39
N LEU A 373 11.26 -3.19 4.84
CA LEU A 373 12.11 -2.08 5.25
C LEU A 373 11.92 -1.80 6.74
N ALA A 374 13.03 -1.60 7.43
CA ALA A 374 13.09 -1.32 8.86
C ALA A 374 14.13 -0.23 9.17
N SER A 375 14.03 0.36 10.36
CA SER A 375 14.98 1.36 10.85
C SER A 375 16.27 0.71 11.33
N TRP A 376 17.42 1.23 10.93
CA TRP A 376 18.72 0.76 11.40
C TRP A 376 19.10 1.43 12.73
N ASP A 377 19.07 0.66 13.81
CA ASP A 377 19.70 0.99 15.08
C ASP A 377 21.10 0.33 15.20
N PRO A 378 22.19 1.11 15.27
CA PRO A 378 23.55 0.57 15.43
C PRO A 378 23.74 -0.27 16.70
N LYS A 379 23.02 0.04 17.79
CA LYS A 379 23.12 -0.73 19.05
C LYS A 379 22.50 -2.11 18.91
N ARG A 380 21.41 -2.22 18.14
CA ARG A 380 20.66 -3.46 17.93
C ARG A 380 21.28 -4.31 16.82
N HIS A 381 21.66 -3.67 15.71
CA HIS A 381 22.00 -4.37 14.48
C HIS A 381 23.51 -4.38 14.19
N GLY A 382 24.31 -3.63 14.95
CA GLY A 382 25.71 -3.44 14.63
C GLY A 382 25.87 -2.90 13.21
N ARG A 383 26.63 -3.63 12.37
CA ARG A 383 26.89 -3.27 10.97
C ARG A 383 25.98 -4.01 9.97
N GLU A 384 25.11 -4.89 10.43
CA GLU A 384 24.24 -5.68 9.57
C GLU A 384 23.07 -4.81 9.08
N ARG A 385 23.07 -4.53 7.77
CA ARG A 385 22.07 -3.68 7.10
C ARG A 385 21.04 -4.47 6.28
N VAL A 386 21.35 -5.71 5.93
CA VAL A 386 20.44 -6.64 5.25
C VAL A 386 20.41 -7.92 6.05
N HIS A 387 19.22 -8.37 6.43
CA HIS A 387 19.03 -9.53 7.29
C HIS A 387 17.99 -10.47 6.68
N LEU A 388 18.35 -11.75 6.59
CA LEU A 388 17.44 -12.83 6.24
C LEU A 388 17.42 -13.84 7.40
N PRO A 389 16.31 -14.00 8.12
CA PRO A 389 16.20 -14.98 9.20
C PRO A 389 16.47 -16.42 8.72
N ARG A 390 17.38 -17.15 9.39
CA ARG A 390 17.70 -18.55 9.04
C ARG A 390 17.29 -19.57 10.12
N GLN A 391 17.34 -19.19 11.39
CA GLN A 391 17.11 -20.10 12.52
C GLN A 391 15.68 -20.01 13.05
N SER A 392 15.11 -21.17 13.38
CA SER A 392 13.86 -21.27 14.15
C SER A 392 14.14 -20.86 15.60
N GLY A 393 13.50 -19.81 16.09
CA GLY A 393 13.67 -19.32 17.47
C GLY A 393 13.99 -17.82 17.59
N GLN A 394 13.58 -17.00 16.62
CA GLN A 394 13.55 -15.56 16.86
C GLN A 394 12.55 -15.26 17.99
N SER A 395 12.92 -14.36 18.89
CA SER A 395 11.97 -13.88 19.90
C SER A 395 10.78 -13.26 19.19
N THR A 396 9.57 -13.60 19.64
CA THR A 396 8.34 -12.90 19.24
C THR A 396 8.23 -11.52 19.89
N ASP A 397 9.12 -11.20 20.83
CA ASP A 397 9.20 -9.86 21.43
C ASP A 397 9.70 -8.86 20.39
N LEU A 398 8.79 -7.98 19.97
CA LEU A 398 9.12 -6.90 19.06
C LEU A 398 10.10 -5.91 19.70
N PRO A 399 11.00 -5.30 18.92
CA PRO A 399 11.88 -4.24 19.36
C PRO A 399 11.16 -3.12 20.14
N THR A 400 11.65 -2.82 21.34
CA THR A 400 11.22 -1.62 22.09
C THR A 400 11.87 -0.36 21.51
N GLN A 401 11.14 0.74 21.55
CA GLN A 401 11.60 2.08 21.15
C GLN A 401 11.21 3.10 22.21
N GLU A 402 12.07 4.08 22.45
CA GLU A 402 11.76 5.20 23.35
C GLU A 402 10.83 6.21 22.66
N LEU A 403 9.82 6.70 23.38
CA LEU A 403 8.87 7.70 22.87
C LEU A 403 9.33 9.11 23.23
N GLY A 404 9.88 9.83 22.25
CA GLY A 404 10.31 11.22 22.39
C GLY A 404 9.22 12.25 22.05
N GLY A 405 8.49 12.74 23.05
CA GLY A 405 7.53 13.85 22.89
C GLY A 405 6.24 13.50 22.13
N LEU A 406 5.38 14.50 21.92
CA LEU A 406 4.01 14.29 21.40
C LEU A 406 3.98 13.80 19.94
N GLY A 407 4.92 14.26 19.10
CA GLY A 407 4.99 13.84 17.69
C GLY A 407 5.36 12.37 17.55
N ALA A 408 6.38 11.91 18.27
CA ALA A 408 6.78 10.50 18.27
C ALA A 408 5.68 9.60 18.84
N PHE A 409 4.96 10.07 19.88
CA PHE A 409 3.80 9.37 20.42
C PHE A 409 2.71 9.18 19.37
N LEU A 410 2.27 10.24 18.69
CA LEU A 410 1.23 10.16 17.65
C LEU A 410 1.66 9.27 16.47
N SER A 411 2.92 9.39 16.02
CA SER A 411 3.47 8.52 14.98
C SER A 411 3.48 7.06 15.42
N SER A 412 3.85 6.77 16.67
CA SER A 412 3.87 5.41 17.22
C SER A 412 2.47 4.81 17.31
N VAL A 413 1.44 5.60 17.68
CA VAL A 413 0.04 5.15 17.66
C VAL A 413 -0.39 4.77 16.23
N LEU A 414 -0.08 5.61 15.25
CA LEU A 414 -0.44 5.34 13.85
C LEU A 414 0.30 4.14 13.29
N ASN A 415 1.62 4.04 13.49
CA ASN A 415 2.42 2.91 13.03
C ASN A 415 2.00 1.62 13.72
N THR A 416 1.68 1.65 15.02
CA THR A 416 1.14 0.49 15.73
C THR A 416 -0.21 0.08 15.15
N ALA A 417 -1.13 1.01 14.89
CA ALA A 417 -2.44 0.66 14.31
C ALA A 417 -2.32 0.06 12.90
N LYS A 418 -1.31 0.49 12.14
CA LYS A 418 -1.08 0.13 10.73
C LYS A 418 -0.25 -1.14 10.54
N ASP A 419 0.90 -1.25 11.22
CA ASP A 419 1.97 -2.21 10.89
C ASP A 419 2.05 -3.40 11.87
N TRP A 420 1.30 -3.41 12.98
CA TRP A 420 1.46 -4.44 14.02
C TRP A 420 1.21 -5.86 13.50
N GLN A 421 0.12 -6.04 12.74
CA GLN A 421 -0.27 -7.35 12.20
C GLN A 421 0.78 -7.85 11.21
N ASP A 422 1.20 -7.00 10.27
CA ASP A 422 2.22 -7.33 9.27
C ASP A 422 3.56 -7.70 9.96
N THR A 423 3.94 -6.95 11.00
CA THR A 423 5.19 -7.20 11.75
C THR A 423 5.15 -8.54 12.48
N LEU A 424 4.06 -8.85 13.19
CA LEU A 424 3.91 -10.14 13.86
C LEU A 424 3.85 -11.30 12.87
N GLN A 425 3.18 -11.11 11.73
CA GLN A 425 3.11 -12.12 10.67
C GLN A 425 4.51 -12.44 10.13
N THR A 426 5.36 -11.43 9.93
CA THR A 426 6.74 -11.65 9.44
C THR A 426 7.64 -12.33 10.47
N ALA A 427 7.29 -12.34 11.76
CA ALA A 427 8.04 -13.05 12.79
C ALA A 427 7.66 -14.55 12.88
N LEU A 428 6.57 -14.98 12.24
CA LEU A 428 6.13 -16.37 12.31
C LEU A 428 7.10 -17.31 11.56
N PRO A 429 7.34 -18.53 12.09
CA PRO A 429 8.01 -19.59 11.33
C PRO A 429 7.29 -19.86 10.01
N GLY A 430 8.01 -19.92 8.89
CA GLY A 430 7.41 -20.02 7.56
C GLY A 430 7.31 -18.68 6.83
N PHE A 431 7.33 -17.56 7.56
CA PHE A 431 7.21 -16.20 7.04
C PHE A 431 8.51 -15.40 7.21
N ALA A 432 9.23 -15.59 8.31
CA ALA A 432 10.46 -14.89 8.61
C ALA A 432 11.55 -15.18 7.57
N GLU A 433 11.78 -16.45 7.24
CA GLU A 433 12.86 -16.89 6.36
C GLU A 433 12.66 -16.56 4.88
N ARG A 434 11.45 -16.13 4.49
CA ARG A 434 11.13 -15.65 3.14
C ARG A 434 11.02 -14.13 3.06
N THR A 435 11.24 -13.44 4.18
CA THR A 435 11.18 -11.98 4.28
C THR A 435 12.58 -11.44 4.53
N VAL A 436 13.19 -10.83 3.50
CA VAL A 436 14.45 -10.11 3.67
C VAL A 436 14.17 -8.72 4.23
N GLU A 437 14.84 -8.36 5.32
CA GLU A 437 14.74 -7.06 5.95
C GLU A 437 15.93 -6.19 5.54
N ILE A 438 15.64 -5.04 4.93
CA ILE A 438 16.63 -4.02 4.61
C ILE A 438 16.49 -2.89 5.64
N ARG A 439 17.56 -2.67 6.41
CA ARG A 439 17.60 -1.70 7.50
C ARG A 439 18.19 -0.39 6.99
N LEU A 440 17.43 0.69 7.08
CA LEU A 440 17.77 2.02 6.56
C LEU A 440 18.17 2.95 7.70
N ASP A 441 19.24 3.73 7.51
CA ASP A 441 19.62 4.78 8.47
C ASP A 441 18.63 5.95 8.36
N GLU A 442 17.70 6.08 9.30
CA GLU A 442 16.65 7.12 9.22
C GLU A 442 17.21 8.54 9.14
N ALA A 443 18.43 8.78 9.63
CA ALA A 443 19.05 10.10 9.55
C ALA A 443 19.46 10.48 8.11
N LYS A 444 19.70 9.49 7.24
CA LYS A 444 20.28 9.69 5.89
C LYS A 444 19.45 9.10 4.75
N GLU A 445 18.75 8.00 5.00
CA GLU A 445 18.21 7.05 4.02
C GLU A 445 16.71 6.76 4.24
N GLY A 446 16.07 7.42 5.22
CA GLY A 446 14.69 7.14 5.64
C GLY A 446 13.75 8.35 5.63
N GLY A 447 12.45 8.07 5.78
CA GLY A 447 11.40 9.08 5.94
C GLY A 447 11.10 9.89 4.68
N LEU A 448 10.73 11.17 4.85
CA LEU A 448 10.48 12.11 3.74
C LEU A 448 11.78 12.67 3.14
N ASN A 449 12.95 12.04 3.35
CA ASN A 449 14.22 12.53 2.86
C ASN A 449 14.35 12.32 1.35
N LEU A 450 13.90 13.32 0.60
CA LEU A 450 13.82 13.31 -0.85
C LEU A 450 15.10 13.83 -1.53
N SER A 451 16.07 14.33 -0.76
CA SER A 451 17.34 14.90 -1.24
C SER A 451 18.53 14.07 -0.76
N MET A 452 18.55 12.80 -1.17
CA MET A 452 19.66 11.88 -0.86
C MET A 452 20.90 12.20 -1.70
N SER A 453 22.08 12.03 -1.12
CA SER A 453 23.35 12.17 -1.86
C SER A 453 23.56 11.00 -2.82
N LYS A 454 24.37 11.20 -3.86
CA LYS A 454 24.75 10.12 -4.80
C LYS A 454 25.33 8.90 -4.07
N ASP A 455 26.19 9.13 -3.08
CA ASP A 455 26.79 8.05 -2.27
C ASP A 455 25.73 7.28 -1.46
N THR A 456 24.73 7.99 -0.92
CA THR A 456 23.59 7.39 -0.21
C THR A 456 22.77 6.49 -1.14
N ILE A 457 22.50 6.96 -2.35
CA ILE A 457 21.81 6.18 -3.38
C ILE A 457 22.61 4.94 -3.77
N GLU A 458 23.91 5.07 -4.02
CA GLU A 458 24.77 3.94 -4.38
C GLU A 458 24.81 2.90 -3.25
N SER A 459 24.81 3.34 -1.98
CA SER A 459 24.65 2.47 -0.81
C SER A 459 23.31 1.72 -0.83
N LEU A 460 22.18 2.42 -1.04
CA LEU A 460 20.84 1.82 -1.13
C LEU A 460 20.72 0.79 -2.26
N ILE A 461 21.31 1.09 -3.42
CA ILE A 461 21.42 0.16 -4.56
C ILE A 461 22.19 -1.10 -4.14
N GLY A 462 23.30 -0.93 -3.42
CA GLY A 462 24.09 -2.03 -2.86
C GLY A 462 23.27 -2.92 -1.92
N LEU A 463 22.48 -2.30 -1.02
CA LEU A 463 21.60 -3.02 -0.09
C LEU A 463 20.51 -3.82 -0.82
N GLY A 464 19.86 -3.20 -1.82
CA GLY A 464 18.85 -3.88 -2.64
C GLY A 464 19.42 -5.08 -3.40
N ARG A 465 20.60 -4.92 -4.02
CA ARG A 465 21.31 -6.01 -4.70
C ARG A 465 21.68 -7.13 -3.73
N GLN A 466 22.17 -6.79 -2.54
CA GLN A 466 22.49 -7.77 -1.51
C GLN A 466 21.24 -8.54 -1.07
N ALA A 467 20.11 -7.86 -0.84
CA ALA A 467 18.86 -8.48 -0.44
C ALA A 467 18.35 -9.49 -1.48
N GLY A 468 18.35 -9.11 -2.76
CA GLY A 468 17.98 -10.02 -3.84
C GLY A 468 18.91 -11.24 -3.93
N ARG A 469 20.22 -11.06 -3.75
CA ARG A 469 21.18 -12.18 -3.71
C ARG A 469 20.96 -13.12 -2.53
N MET A 470 20.73 -12.58 -1.32
CA MET A 470 20.46 -13.41 -0.14
C MET A 470 19.23 -14.30 -0.35
N LEU A 471 18.15 -13.76 -0.94
CA LEU A 471 16.96 -14.55 -1.26
C LEU A 471 17.22 -15.64 -2.32
N VAL A 472 18.15 -15.42 -3.25
CA VAL A 472 18.50 -16.41 -4.29
C VAL A 472 19.44 -17.48 -3.74
N ASP A 473 20.47 -17.06 -2.99
CA ASP A 473 21.62 -17.90 -2.63
C ASP A 473 21.41 -18.64 -1.31
N GLU A 474 20.62 -18.08 -0.39
CA GLU A 474 20.51 -18.58 0.99
C GLU A 474 19.15 -19.20 1.32
N PHE A 475 18.12 -18.92 0.52
CA PHE A 475 16.78 -19.41 0.79
C PHE A 475 16.64 -20.91 0.45
N ASP A 476 16.31 -21.71 1.46
CA ASP A 476 15.95 -23.12 1.29
C ASP A 476 14.43 -23.28 1.22
N PHE A 477 13.93 -23.60 0.02
CA PHE A 477 12.50 -23.76 -0.21
C PHE A 477 11.93 -25.02 0.44
N GLU A 478 12.68 -26.11 0.53
CA GLU A 478 12.17 -27.36 1.13
C GLU A 478 12.08 -27.22 2.65
N GLU A 479 13.07 -26.59 3.28
CA GLU A 479 13.01 -26.23 4.70
C GLU A 479 11.83 -25.28 4.99
N ASN A 480 11.61 -24.24 4.17
CA ASN A 480 10.47 -23.34 4.32
C ASN A 480 9.11 -24.09 4.18
N ARG A 481 8.98 -24.97 3.18
CA ARG A 481 7.78 -25.80 3.00
C ARG A 481 7.54 -26.71 4.19
N TRP A 482 8.58 -27.36 4.70
CA TRP A 482 8.49 -28.21 5.88
C TRP A 482 8.02 -27.42 7.11
N ARG A 483 8.63 -26.26 7.39
CA ARG A 483 8.22 -25.40 8.52
C ARG A 483 6.77 -24.97 8.42
N ARG A 484 6.34 -24.51 7.24
CA ARG A 484 4.96 -24.11 6.99
C ARG A 484 3.98 -25.26 7.17
N ALA A 485 4.32 -26.46 6.69
CA ALA A 485 3.49 -27.64 6.88
C ALA A 485 3.36 -27.99 8.37
N MET A 486 4.46 -28.01 9.13
CA MET A 486 4.43 -28.31 10.57
C MET A 486 3.65 -27.27 11.38
N SER A 487 3.82 -26.00 11.06
CA SER A 487 3.06 -24.89 11.64
C SER A 487 1.56 -25.02 11.35
N LEU A 488 1.18 -25.31 10.10
CA LEU A 488 -0.21 -25.43 9.68
C LEU A 488 -0.90 -26.68 10.24
N MET A 489 -0.25 -27.85 10.18
CA MET A 489 -0.87 -29.13 10.53
C MET A 489 -1.25 -29.18 12.01
N GLY A 490 -0.44 -28.60 12.90
CA GLY A 490 -0.83 -28.48 14.30
C GLY A 490 -2.09 -27.63 14.49
N GLU A 491 -2.20 -26.51 13.78
CA GLU A 491 -3.41 -25.67 13.85
C GLU A 491 -4.63 -26.38 13.26
N ILE A 492 -4.49 -27.11 12.14
CA ILE A 492 -5.58 -27.91 11.57
C ILE A 492 -6.04 -28.97 12.57
N GLU A 493 -5.12 -29.72 13.17
CA GLU A 493 -5.43 -30.77 14.16
C GLU A 493 -6.24 -30.21 15.34
N SER A 494 -5.78 -29.11 15.93
CA SER A 494 -6.46 -28.45 17.06
C SER A 494 -7.85 -27.90 16.67
N ASN A 495 -7.98 -27.33 15.48
CA ASN A 495 -9.26 -26.81 15.00
C ASN A 495 -10.25 -27.93 14.63
N LEU A 496 -9.78 -29.08 14.11
CA LEU A 496 -10.63 -30.23 13.80
C LEU A 496 -11.18 -30.89 15.07
N GLU A 497 -10.35 -31.04 16.11
CA GLU A 497 -10.81 -31.51 17.43
C GLU A 497 -11.88 -30.57 18.02
N GLY A 498 -11.63 -29.26 17.98
CA GLY A 498 -12.60 -28.24 18.40
C GLY A 498 -13.89 -28.27 17.57
N PHE A 499 -13.77 -28.46 16.26
CA PHE A 499 -14.89 -28.61 15.33
C PHE A 499 -15.73 -29.85 15.67
N ALA A 500 -15.11 -31.02 15.86
CA ALA A 500 -15.82 -32.26 16.15
C ALA A 500 -16.69 -32.15 17.41
N ARG A 501 -16.12 -31.61 18.50
CA ARG A 501 -16.85 -31.36 19.74
C ARG A 501 -18.04 -30.42 19.50
N ALA A 502 -17.80 -29.26 18.89
CA ALA A 502 -18.86 -28.30 18.60
C ALA A 502 -19.91 -28.85 17.64
N TYR A 503 -19.52 -29.74 16.72
CA TYR A 503 -20.40 -30.30 15.71
C TYR A 503 -21.41 -31.29 16.29
N ARG A 504 -20.95 -32.16 17.20
CA ARG A 504 -21.72 -33.23 17.84
C ARG A 504 -22.52 -32.75 19.05
N GLU A 505 -21.97 -31.84 19.85
CA GLU A 505 -22.59 -31.41 21.10
C GLU A 505 -23.64 -30.30 20.88
N ALA A 506 -24.67 -30.29 21.73
CA ALA A 506 -25.64 -29.19 21.76
C ALA A 506 -24.96 -27.91 22.31
N PRO A 507 -25.39 -26.71 21.89
CA PRO A 507 -24.79 -25.47 22.37
C PRO A 507 -24.99 -25.32 23.90
N VAL A 508 -23.89 -25.00 24.59
CA VAL A 508 -23.84 -24.94 26.05
C VAL A 508 -24.93 -24.03 26.62
N GLY A 509 -25.71 -24.55 27.57
CA GLY A 509 -26.74 -23.78 28.28
C GLY A 509 -28.01 -23.51 27.47
N THR A 510 -28.24 -24.26 26.39
CA THR A 510 -29.45 -24.13 25.56
C THR A 510 -30.01 -25.50 25.19
N ASP A 511 -31.31 -25.56 24.89
CA ASP A 511 -31.98 -26.74 24.30
C ASP A 511 -31.92 -26.73 22.76
N ALA A 512 -30.97 -25.97 22.18
CA ALA A 512 -30.82 -25.87 20.74
C ALA A 512 -30.24 -27.16 20.14
N MET A 513 -30.59 -27.44 18.88
CA MET A 513 -30.07 -28.61 18.18
C MET A 513 -28.56 -28.51 17.91
N PRO A 514 -27.82 -29.64 18.00
CA PRO A 514 -26.43 -29.72 17.56
C PRO A 514 -26.26 -29.37 16.07
N TYR A 515 -25.04 -29.01 15.66
CA TYR A 515 -24.77 -28.66 14.27
C TYR A 515 -25.04 -29.80 13.29
N GLU A 516 -24.80 -31.05 13.70
CA GLU A 516 -25.11 -32.25 12.90
C GLU A 516 -26.56 -32.26 12.39
N THR A 517 -27.51 -31.98 13.28
CA THR A 517 -28.93 -31.89 12.92
C THR A 517 -29.29 -30.53 12.32
N LEU A 518 -28.67 -29.45 12.79
CA LEU A 518 -28.92 -28.09 12.31
C LEU A 518 -28.61 -27.95 10.81
N LEU A 519 -27.48 -28.48 10.34
CA LEU A 519 -27.09 -28.35 8.94
C LEU A 519 -28.08 -29.03 7.97
N THR A 520 -28.79 -30.06 8.42
CA THR A 520 -29.70 -30.85 7.58
C THR A 520 -31.17 -30.46 7.74
N GLU A 521 -31.62 -30.22 8.98
CA GLU A 521 -33.04 -30.06 9.31
C GLU A 521 -33.47 -28.60 9.48
N TYR A 522 -32.55 -27.69 9.82
CA TYR A 522 -32.90 -26.27 9.97
C TYR A 522 -33.42 -25.68 8.66
N ASP A 523 -34.54 -24.97 8.73
CA ASP A 523 -35.14 -24.30 7.59
C ASP A 523 -34.63 -22.86 7.48
N GLN A 524 -33.53 -22.69 6.75
CA GLN A 524 -32.90 -21.40 6.54
C GLN A 524 -33.59 -20.63 5.41
N ALA A 525 -33.85 -19.33 5.62
CA ALA A 525 -34.61 -18.51 4.67
C ALA A 525 -33.73 -17.72 3.67
N THR A 526 -32.42 -17.68 3.85
CA THR A 526 -31.53 -16.67 3.25
C THR A 526 -30.73 -17.15 2.03
N ILE A 527 -30.35 -18.43 1.97
CA ILE A 527 -29.51 -19.02 0.93
C ILE A 527 -30.38 -19.82 -0.05
N LYS A 528 -30.72 -19.20 -1.18
CA LYS A 528 -31.67 -19.75 -2.16
C LYS A 528 -31.28 -21.11 -2.77
N ASN A 529 -29.99 -21.44 -2.82
CA ASN A 529 -29.48 -22.64 -3.51
C ASN A 529 -29.05 -23.79 -2.57
N ALA A 530 -29.20 -23.64 -1.25
CA ALA A 530 -28.85 -24.69 -0.29
C ALA A 530 -30.00 -25.69 -0.11
N SER A 531 -30.28 -26.47 -1.16
CA SER A 531 -31.37 -27.46 -1.13
C SER A 531 -31.17 -28.48 0.00
N LYS A 532 -32.27 -28.96 0.60
CA LYS A 532 -32.22 -30.04 1.63
C LYS A 532 -31.47 -31.27 1.11
N ARG A 533 -31.61 -31.58 -0.18
CA ARG A 533 -30.89 -32.66 -0.85
C ARG A 533 -29.38 -32.45 -0.83
N TRP A 534 -28.88 -31.30 -1.28
CA TRP A 534 -27.44 -30.99 -1.23
C TRP A 534 -26.90 -31.00 0.20
N ARG A 535 -27.68 -30.48 1.16
CA ARG A 535 -27.28 -30.48 2.58
C ARG A 535 -27.10 -31.89 3.13
N ARG A 536 -27.99 -32.83 2.77
CA ARG A 536 -27.93 -34.24 3.22
C ARG A 536 -26.94 -35.10 2.43
N GLU A 537 -26.80 -34.88 1.11
CA GLU A 537 -25.97 -35.73 0.25
C GLU A 537 -24.52 -35.23 0.13
N VAL A 538 -24.24 -33.96 0.44
CA VAL A 538 -22.91 -33.35 0.25
C VAL A 538 -22.38 -32.69 1.53
N LEU A 539 -23.13 -31.74 2.11
CA LEU A 539 -22.63 -30.97 3.25
C LEU A 539 -22.46 -31.81 4.52
N ALA A 540 -23.49 -32.58 4.90
CA ALA A 540 -23.45 -33.39 6.11
C ALA A 540 -22.37 -34.49 6.02
N PRO A 541 -22.29 -35.31 4.96
CA PRO A 541 -21.21 -36.31 4.84
C PRO A 541 -19.81 -35.70 4.89
N PHE A 542 -19.62 -34.50 4.32
CA PHE A 542 -18.35 -33.79 4.41
C PHE A 542 -18.05 -33.35 5.86
N ALA A 543 -19.02 -32.75 6.54
CA ALA A 543 -18.87 -32.32 7.94
C ALA A 543 -18.63 -33.51 8.88
N ASP A 544 -19.32 -34.64 8.68
CA ASP A 544 -19.12 -35.88 9.44
C ASP A 544 -17.69 -36.39 9.30
N ARG A 545 -17.13 -36.43 8.08
CA ARG A 545 -15.73 -36.83 7.88
C ARG A 545 -14.73 -35.91 8.58
N LEU A 546 -14.99 -34.61 8.63
CA LEU A 546 -14.16 -33.67 9.38
C LEU A 546 -14.26 -33.91 10.89
N ALA A 547 -15.46 -34.21 11.39
CA ALA A 547 -15.69 -34.53 12.79
C ALA A 547 -15.02 -35.86 13.19
N GLU A 548 -15.10 -36.91 12.36
CA GLU A 548 -14.42 -38.19 12.56
C GLU A 548 -12.90 -37.99 12.77
N ILE A 549 -12.25 -37.18 11.92
CA ILE A 549 -10.83 -36.86 12.07
C ILE A 549 -10.56 -36.17 13.42
N GLY A 550 -11.41 -35.22 13.82
CA GLY A 550 -11.27 -34.54 15.12
C GLY A 550 -11.49 -35.46 16.33
N GLU A 551 -12.41 -36.41 16.24
CA GLU A 551 -12.68 -37.43 17.28
C GLU A 551 -11.49 -38.40 17.42
N GLU A 552 -10.87 -38.80 16.31
CA GLU A 552 -9.64 -39.59 16.31
C GLU A 552 -8.50 -38.85 17.02
N VAL A 553 -8.35 -37.55 16.77
CA VAL A 553 -7.36 -36.68 17.47
C VAL A 553 -7.63 -36.63 18.97
N ALA A 554 -8.89 -36.40 19.38
CA ALA A 554 -9.27 -36.37 20.80
C ALA A 554 -8.95 -37.70 21.50
N THR A 555 -9.26 -38.81 20.83
CA THR A 555 -8.98 -40.17 21.32
C THR A 555 -7.48 -40.41 21.44
N ALA A 556 -6.70 -40.03 20.42
CA ALA A 556 -5.25 -40.17 20.40
C ALA A 556 -4.59 -39.37 21.53
N ARG A 557 -5.07 -38.15 21.81
CA ARG A 557 -4.57 -37.32 22.91
C ARG A 557 -4.91 -37.92 24.28
N ALA A 558 -6.15 -38.39 24.46
CA ALA A 558 -6.55 -39.05 25.70
C ALA A 558 -5.74 -40.32 26.00
N ALA A 559 -5.25 -41.00 24.96
CA ALA A 559 -4.42 -42.20 25.07
C ALA A 559 -2.94 -41.93 25.48
N GLY A 560 -2.46 -40.68 25.45
CA GLY A 560 -1.28 -40.23 26.20
C GLY A 560 0.12 -40.70 25.76
N GLU A 561 0.45 -40.74 24.46
CA GLU A 561 1.78 -41.15 23.97
C GLU A 561 2.32 -40.34 22.77
N LYS A 562 2.32 -38.99 22.81
CA LYS A 562 2.82 -38.14 21.69
C LYS A 562 2.27 -38.58 20.31
N LYS A 563 0.99 -38.95 20.24
CA LYS A 563 0.35 -39.50 19.04
C LYS A 563 -0.23 -38.42 18.12
N THR A 564 -0.21 -37.17 18.59
CA THR A 564 -0.79 -36.02 17.90
C THR A 564 0.30 -35.08 17.38
N VAL A 565 0.00 -34.32 16.33
CA VAL A 565 0.90 -33.31 15.75
C VAL A 565 1.24 -32.23 16.77
N GLN A 566 0.29 -31.84 17.62
CA GLN A 566 0.46 -30.86 18.70
C GLN A 566 1.47 -31.28 19.77
N GLU A 567 1.56 -32.58 20.08
CA GLU A 567 2.51 -33.12 21.05
C GLU A 567 3.90 -33.40 20.45
N GLY A 568 4.02 -33.29 19.12
CA GLY A 568 5.25 -33.47 18.36
C GLY A 568 6.19 -32.26 18.41
N PRO A 569 7.43 -32.41 17.90
CA PRO A 569 8.36 -31.30 17.77
C PRO A 569 7.87 -30.33 16.67
N ARG A 570 7.26 -29.22 17.07
CA ARG A 570 6.79 -28.15 16.17
C ARG A 570 7.48 -26.82 16.46
N PRO A 571 7.58 -25.91 15.47
CA PRO A 571 7.97 -24.53 15.75
C PRO A 571 7.03 -23.90 16.78
N GLY A 572 7.58 -23.26 17.81
CA GLY A 572 6.80 -22.47 18.75
C GLY A 572 6.16 -21.29 18.03
N GLN A 573 4.84 -21.18 18.08
CA GLN A 573 4.09 -20.10 17.44
C GLN A 573 2.75 -19.86 18.15
N ASP A 574 2.32 -18.61 18.19
CA ASP A 574 0.98 -18.19 18.59
C ASP A 574 0.21 -17.78 17.32
N ALA A 575 -0.37 -18.76 16.64
CA ALA A 575 -1.17 -18.57 15.43
C ALA A 575 -2.58 -19.16 15.61
N SER A 576 -3.55 -18.71 14.82
CA SER A 576 -4.89 -19.31 14.81
C SER A 576 -5.53 -19.25 13.43
N LEU A 577 -6.26 -20.30 13.04
CA LEU A 577 -7.06 -20.32 11.83
C LEU A 577 -8.38 -19.59 12.07
N ARG A 578 -8.69 -18.59 11.22
CA ARG A 578 -9.92 -17.78 11.33
C ARG A 578 -10.51 -17.52 9.96
N LEU A 579 -11.83 -17.39 9.91
CA LEU A 579 -12.52 -16.83 8.75
C LEU A 579 -12.29 -15.31 8.73
N LEU A 580 -11.64 -14.83 7.67
CA LEU A 580 -11.35 -13.41 7.45
C LEU A 580 -12.16 -12.89 6.27
N ALA A 581 -12.61 -11.64 6.37
CA ALA A 581 -13.23 -10.97 5.24
C ALA A 581 -12.17 -10.58 4.21
N ASP A 582 -12.44 -10.83 2.94
CA ASP A 582 -11.60 -10.36 1.84
C ASP A 582 -11.71 -8.83 1.69
N ALA A 583 -10.59 -8.19 1.34
CA ALA A 583 -10.53 -6.77 1.00
C ALA A 583 -11.37 -6.45 -0.25
N ASP A 584 -11.63 -7.41 -1.13
CA ASP A 584 -12.64 -7.27 -2.19
C ASP A 584 -13.89 -8.10 -1.87
N ARG A 585 -15.07 -7.45 -1.83
CA ARG A 585 -16.33 -8.07 -1.39
C ARG A 585 -16.99 -8.93 -2.47
N ARG A 586 -16.34 -9.15 -3.60
CA ARG A 586 -16.87 -9.99 -4.69
C ARG A 586 -16.15 -11.34 -4.67
N PRO A 587 -16.88 -12.46 -4.45
CA PRO A 587 -16.29 -13.79 -4.63
C PRO A 587 -15.71 -13.88 -6.05
N LYS A 588 -14.50 -14.44 -6.21
CA LYS A 588 -13.93 -14.76 -7.52
C LYS A 588 -15.04 -15.44 -8.34
N SER A 589 -15.33 -14.92 -9.53
CA SER A 589 -16.33 -15.54 -10.39
C SER A 589 -15.93 -17.00 -10.64
N ARG A 590 -16.89 -17.93 -10.64
CA ARG A 590 -16.62 -19.38 -10.74
C ARG A 590 -15.81 -19.77 -11.98
N SER A 591 -15.62 -18.89 -12.96
CA SER A 591 -14.78 -19.16 -14.14
C SER A 591 -13.28 -19.20 -13.83
N GLY A 592 -12.82 -18.57 -12.75
CA GLY A 592 -11.39 -18.56 -12.38
C GLY A 592 -10.90 -19.83 -11.69
N ALA A 593 -11.78 -20.52 -10.93
CA ALA A 593 -11.42 -21.74 -10.19
C ALA A 593 -11.06 -22.92 -11.10
N ALA A 594 -11.47 -22.89 -12.38
CA ALA A 594 -11.13 -23.92 -13.35
C ALA A 594 -9.69 -23.81 -13.90
N LYS A 595 -9.00 -22.66 -13.74
CA LYS A 595 -7.63 -22.48 -14.27
C LYS A 595 -6.53 -22.97 -13.32
N GLU A 596 -6.79 -23.06 -12.00
CA GLU A 596 -5.79 -23.55 -11.03
C GLU A 596 -5.63 -25.09 -11.02
N GLY A 597 -6.50 -25.82 -11.74
CA GLY A 597 -6.44 -27.29 -11.86
C GLY A 597 -5.63 -27.83 -13.04
N SER A 598 -5.11 -26.98 -13.94
CA SER A 598 -4.30 -27.41 -15.09
C SER A 598 -3.01 -26.59 -15.21
N ALA A 599 -2.09 -26.75 -14.27
CA ALA A 599 -0.67 -26.42 -14.42
C ALA A 599 0.20 -27.26 -13.47
#